data_AF-A0A6A3PBN1-F1
#
_entry.id   AF-A0A6A3PBN1-F1
#
_cell.length_a   1.000
_cell.length_b   1.000
_cell.length_c   1.000
_cell.angle_alpha   90.00
_cell.angle_beta   90.00
_cell.angle_gamma   90.00
#
_symmetry.space_group_name_H-M   'P 1'
#
loop_
_entity.id
_entity.type
_entity.pdbx_description
1 polymer ?
#
loop_
_entity_poly.entity_id
_entity_poly.type
_entity_poly.pdbx_seq_one_letter_code
_entity_poly.pdbx_strand_id
1 'polypeptide(L)'
;MTLSWSTYAQVQDSSVWIGNSEDSLKLVDTPVTQTSYYQDETYNMFHHHATVSGLAPRTKYFYKVGSKINATYTSDVYSFMTARAATDNSTFNMVIYGDFGAGNESKDTLAYVNALNPDEVDLIYHIGDIGYADDAWLMPGQLEGFFYEKVYNGWMNSMAPVMGSIPYMVLVGNHEAGCHSPACAESAYKMNALRNYTAYNSRFKMPSKETGGTFNVWYSFEHGPIHFTSLSSETDYIGEPSNEYADPPRNGNFGDQLAWVEADLKKADAKRANVPWIIVGLHRPLYDIYGCPNGVPEGHNANIQAAFEDL
;
A
#
# COMPACT_ATOMS: atom_id res chain seq x y z
N MET A 1 10.18 -10.56 2.94
CA MET A 1 9.75 -9.88 1.70
C MET A 1 8.40 -10.43 1.31
N THR A 2 7.46 -9.60 0.90
CA THR A 2 6.14 -10.06 0.45
C THR A 2 5.98 -9.82 -1.04
N LEU A 3 5.65 -10.88 -1.79
CA LEU A 3 5.33 -10.81 -3.20
C LEU A 3 3.81 -10.82 -3.36
N SER A 4 3.28 -9.87 -4.13
CA SER A 4 1.85 -9.72 -4.38
C SER A 4 1.57 -9.70 -5.87
N TRP A 5 0.50 -10.37 -6.30
CA TRP A 5 0.06 -10.38 -7.70
C TRP A 5 -1.44 -10.63 -7.81
N SER A 6 -2.00 -10.47 -9.01
CA SER A 6 -3.42 -10.71 -9.25
C SER A 6 -3.68 -11.55 -10.49
N THR A 7 -4.80 -12.27 -10.49
CA THR A 7 -5.28 -13.07 -11.63
C THR A 7 -6.77 -12.85 -11.85
N TYR A 8 -7.23 -12.85 -13.10
CA TYR A 8 -8.65 -12.75 -13.46
C TYR A 8 -9.44 -14.05 -13.19
N ALA A 9 -8.75 -15.13 -12.84
CA ALA A 9 -9.33 -16.41 -12.49
C ALA A 9 -8.74 -16.93 -11.19
N GLN A 10 -9.48 -17.77 -10.49
CA GLN A 10 -9.01 -18.43 -9.29
C GLN A 10 -7.87 -19.41 -9.63
N VAL A 11 -6.78 -19.36 -8.85
CA VAL A 11 -5.62 -20.25 -9.04
C VAL A 11 -5.36 -21.01 -7.74
N GLN A 12 -5.68 -22.31 -7.74
CA GLN A 12 -5.64 -23.15 -6.53
C GLN A 12 -4.22 -23.51 -6.07
N ASP A 13 -3.25 -23.39 -6.96
CA ASP A 13 -1.87 -23.82 -6.77
C ASP A 13 -0.87 -22.67 -6.91
N SER A 14 -1.35 -21.43 -6.68
CA SER A 14 -0.53 -20.22 -6.59
C SER A 14 0.71 -20.45 -5.73
N SER A 15 1.86 -20.10 -6.28
CA SER A 15 3.17 -20.44 -5.74
C SER A 15 4.20 -19.36 -6.08
N VAL A 16 5.32 -19.39 -5.36
CA VAL A 16 6.46 -18.48 -5.54
C VAL A 16 7.70 -19.31 -5.82
N TRP A 17 8.52 -18.86 -6.76
CA TRP A 17 9.87 -19.36 -6.96
C TRP A 17 10.86 -18.23 -6.78
N ILE A 18 11.96 -18.48 -6.06
CA ILE A 18 13.04 -17.51 -5.82
C ILE A 18 14.40 -18.18 -6.07
N GLY A 19 15.34 -17.40 -6.59
CA GLY A 19 16.73 -17.82 -6.84
C GLY A 19 17.70 -16.64 -6.81
N ASN A 20 19.00 -16.95 -6.87
CA ASN A 20 20.07 -15.95 -6.92
C ASN A 20 20.37 -15.50 -8.36
N SER A 21 19.73 -16.13 -9.35
CA SER A 21 19.79 -15.83 -10.79
C SER A 21 18.48 -16.27 -11.46
N GLU A 22 18.21 -15.77 -12.66
CA GLU A 22 17.05 -16.14 -13.46
C GLU A 22 16.96 -17.66 -13.73
N ASP A 23 18.10 -18.32 -13.88
CA ASP A 23 18.18 -19.77 -14.17
C ASP A 23 18.14 -20.66 -12.92
N SER A 24 18.11 -20.09 -11.71
CA SER A 24 18.23 -20.85 -10.45
C SER A 24 17.00 -20.76 -9.56
N LEU A 25 15.84 -20.40 -10.11
CA LEU A 25 14.59 -20.27 -9.37
C LEU A 25 14.13 -21.61 -8.78
N LYS A 26 13.94 -21.64 -7.47
CA LYS A 26 13.43 -22.80 -6.73
C LYS A 26 12.10 -22.47 -6.10
N LEU A 27 11.19 -23.45 -6.09
CA LEU A 27 9.91 -23.32 -5.40
C LEU A 27 10.15 -23.04 -3.92
N VAL A 28 9.50 -22.01 -3.40
CA VAL A 28 9.54 -21.64 -1.99
C VAL A 28 8.37 -22.30 -1.28
N ASP A 29 8.66 -23.00 -0.18
CA ASP A 29 7.63 -23.53 0.70
C ASP A 29 7.07 -22.40 1.59
N THR A 30 6.18 -21.60 1.01
CA THR A 30 5.45 -20.54 1.71
C THR A 30 3.97 -20.63 1.35
N PRO A 31 3.05 -20.44 2.32
CA PRO A 31 1.65 -20.30 2.00
C PRO A 31 1.43 -19.06 1.14
N VAL A 32 0.50 -19.17 0.19
CA VAL A 32 -0.02 -18.04 -0.58
C VAL A 32 -1.45 -17.79 -0.13
N THR A 33 -1.72 -16.59 0.38
CA THR A 33 -3.09 -16.17 0.68
C THR A 33 -3.74 -15.65 -0.59
N GLN A 34 -5.00 -16.01 -0.82
CA GLN A 34 -5.79 -15.51 -1.94
C GLN A 34 -7.05 -14.82 -1.41
N THR A 35 -7.36 -13.63 -1.92
CA THR A 35 -8.60 -12.88 -1.59
C THR A 35 -9.26 -12.34 -2.86
N SER A 36 -10.57 -12.16 -2.80
CA SER A 36 -11.37 -11.44 -3.80
C SER A 36 -12.43 -10.67 -3.03
N TYR A 37 -12.59 -9.38 -3.35
CA TYR A 37 -13.49 -8.50 -2.62
C TYR A 37 -14.70 -8.05 -3.45
N TYR A 38 -14.60 -8.05 -4.77
CA TYR A 38 -15.66 -7.63 -5.68
C TYR A 38 -15.65 -8.48 -6.95
N GLN A 39 -16.83 -8.88 -7.40
CA GLN A 39 -17.05 -9.54 -8.68
C GLN A 39 -18.44 -9.19 -9.23
N ASP A 40 -18.58 -9.19 -10.55
CA ASP A 40 -19.86 -9.12 -11.24
C ASP A 40 -19.86 -10.04 -12.47
N GLU A 41 -20.88 -9.92 -13.34
CA GLU A 41 -21.00 -10.75 -14.54
C GLU A 41 -19.84 -10.58 -15.53
N THR A 42 -19.16 -9.45 -15.49
CA THR A 42 -18.11 -9.05 -16.44
C THR A 42 -16.73 -8.93 -15.81
N TYR A 43 -16.66 -8.89 -14.47
CA TYR A 43 -15.44 -8.67 -13.73
C TYR A 43 -15.27 -9.68 -12.59
N ASN A 44 -14.07 -10.27 -12.51
CA ASN A 44 -13.64 -11.03 -11.35
C ASN A 44 -12.12 -10.90 -11.23
N MET A 45 -11.62 -10.78 -10.01
CA MET A 45 -10.18 -10.75 -9.76
C MET A 45 -9.83 -11.34 -8.40
N PHE A 46 -8.68 -12.01 -8.36
CA PHE A 46 -8.11 -12.62 -7.17
C PHE A 46 -6.74 -12.01 -6.90
N HIS A 47 -6.52 -11.58 -5.67
CA HIS A 47 -5.26 -11.05 -5.19
C HIS A 47 -4.54 -12.10 -4.36
N HIS A 48 -3.26 -12.28 -4.64
CA HIS A 48 -2.40 -13.30 -4.05
C HIS A 48 -1.26 -12.62 -3.30
N HIS A 49 -0.94 -13.11 -2.11
CA HIS A 49 0.18 -12.61 -1.31
C HIS A 49 0.98 -13.76 -0.70
N ALA A 50 2.30 -13.67 -0.79
CA ALA A 50 3.22 -14.65 -0.24
C ALA A 50 4.38 -13.95 0.47
N THR A 51 4.54 -14.20 1.78
CA THR A 51 5.62 -13.63 2.59
C THR A 51 6.77 -14.63 2.69
N VAL A 52 7.88 -14.33 2.02
CA VAL A 52 9.10 -15.13 2.05
C VAL A 52 10.06 -14.61 3.13
N SER A 53 10.52 -15.55 3.96
CA SER A 53 11.49 -15.33 5.03
C SER A 53 12.85 -15.99 4.71
N GLY A 54 13.85 -15.76 5.56
CA GLY A 54 15.17 -16.40 5.42
C GLY A 54 16.04 -15.87 4.28
N LEU A 55 15.68 -14.73 3.69
CA LEU A 55 16.47 -14.07 2.66
C LEU A 55 17.65 -13.30 3.29
N ALA A 56 18.81 -13.33 2.63
CA ALA A 56 19.95 -12.55 3.07
C ALA A 56 19.67 -11.04 2.89
N PRO A 57 20.12 -10.17 3.81
CA PRO A 57 19.97 -8.73 3.67
C PRO A 57 20.80 -8.19 2.50
N ARG A 58 20.38 -7.07 1.91
CA ARG A 58 21.03 -6.39 0.77
C ARG A 58 21.48 -7.36 -0.32
N THR A 59 20.58 -8.26 -0.71
CA THR A 59 20.86 -9.31 -1.70
C THR A 59 19.81 -9.25 -2.81
N LYS A 60 20.27 -9.26 -4.06
CA LYS A 60 19.41 -9.32 -5.23
C LYS A 60 18.89 -10.75 -5.40
N TYR A 61 17.58 -10.90 -5.42
CA TYR A 61 16.90 -12.16 -5.69
C TYR A 61 16.06 -12.02 -6.95
N PHE A 62 16.02 -13.09 -7.73
CA PHE A 62 15.12 -13.25 -8.86
C PHE A 62 13.92 -14.06 -8.43
N TYR A 63 12.75 -13.77 -9.00
CA TYR A 63 11.53 -14.46 -8.64
C TYR A 63 10.55 -14.58 -9.80
N LYS A 64 9.64 -15.54 -9.68
CA LYS A 64 8.39 -15.58 -10.44
C LYS A 64 7.26 -16.04 -9.52
N VAL A 65 6.03 -15.69 -9.90
CA VAL A 65 4.81 -16.06 -9.16
C VAL A 65 3.80 -16.70 -10.10
N GLY A 66 2.88 -17.50 -9.55
CA GLY A 66 1.79 -18.06 -10.34
C GLY A 66 1.49 -19.53 -10.08
N SER A 67 0.78 -20.16 -11.01
CA SER A 67 0.39 -21.57 -10.94
C SER A 67 1.57 -22.53 -11.16
N LYS A 68 1.64 -23.64 -10.41
CA LYS A 68 2.62 -24.71 -10.63
C LYS A 68 2.30 -25.54 -11.87
N ILE A 69 1.02 -25.66 -12.22
CA ILE A 69 0.56 -26.57 -13.26
C ILE A 69 0.09 -25.86 -14.54
N ASN A 70 -0.23 -24.57 -14.47
CA ASN A 70 -0.77 -23.82 -15.60
C ASN A 70 0.10 -22.59 -15.93
N ALA A 71 0.92 -22.72 -16.97
CA ALA A 71 1.82 -21.67 -17.43
C ALA A 71 1.11 -20.36 -17.82
N THR A 72 -0.18 -20.41 -18.20
CA THR A 72 -0.98 -19.20 -18.49
C THR A 72 -1.10 -18.27 -17.29
N TYR A 73 -1.04 -18.81 -16.07
CA TYR A 73 -1.09 -18.04 -14.83
C TYR A 73 0.27 -17.93 -14.16
N THR A 74 1.35 -17.96 -14.93
CA THR A 74 2.73 -17.77 -14.43
C THR A 74 3.28 -16.46 -14.95
N SER A 75 3.89 -15.67 -14.07
CA SER A 75 4.54 -14.42 -14.42
C SER A 75 5.84 -14.63 -15.21
N ASP A 76 6.32 -13.57 -15.84
CA ASP A 76 7.74 -13.44 -16.20
C ASP A 76 8.63 -13.48 -14.95
N VAL A 77 9.94 -13.53 -15.17
CA VAL A 77 10.93 -13.43 -14.09
C VAL A 77 11.20 -11.95 -13.80
N TYR A 78 11.11 -11.61 -12.52
CA TYR A 78 11.41 -10.28 -11.99
C TYR A 78 12.54 -10.39 -10.96
N SER A 79 13.02 -9.26 -10.44
CA SER A 79 14.05 -9.27 -9.40
C SER A 79 13.87 -8.13 -8.42
N PHE A 80 14.16 -8.34 -7.14
CA PHE A 80 14.17 -7.30 -6.12
C PHE A 80 15.45 -7.35 -5.29
N MET A 81 15.78 -6.23 -4.65
CA MET A 81 16.81 -6.16 -3.60
C MET A 81 16.15 -6.28 -2.22
N THR A 82 16.67 -7.15 -1.34
CA THR A 82 16.19 -7.23 0.05
C THR A 82 16.64 -6.03 0.88
N ALA A 83 15.89 -5.78 1.96
CA ALA A 83 16.23 -4.76 2.94
C ALA A 83 17.66 -4.91 3.49
N ARG A 84 18.24 -3.77 3.85
CA ARG A 84 19.58 -3.69 4.43
C ARG A 84 19.57 -4.15 5.89
N ALA A 85 20.71 -4.63 6.37
CA ALA A 85 20.91 -4.84 7.79
C ALA A 85 21.06 -3.50 8.53
N ALA A 86 20.65 -3.43 9.80
CA ALA A 86 20.77 -2.21 10.62
C ALA A 86 22.19 -1.62 10.70
N THR A 87 23.22 -2.47 10.53
CA THR A 87 24.62 -2.06 10.54
C THR A 87 25.13 -1.50 9.21
N ASP A 88 24.32 -1.54 8.14
CA ASP A 88 24.68 -0.97 6.84
C ASP A 88 24.56 0.55 6.88
N ASN A 89 25.70 1.21 6.70
CA ASN A 89 25.88 2.66 6.74
C ASN A 89 26.17 3.27 5.37
N SER A 90 25.98 2.52 4.28
CA SER A 90 26.05 3.07 2.93
C SER A 90 24.81 3.93 2.61
N THR A 91 24.92 4.76 1.57
CA THR A 91 23.84 5.68 1.14
C THR A 91 22.53 4.93 0.93
N PHE A 92 21.47 5.46 1.54
CA PHE A 92 20.10 4.98 1.41
C PHE A 92 19.33 5.93 0.50
N ASN A 93 18.75 5.42 -0.58
CA ASN A 93 17.97 6.22 -1.53
C ASN A 93 16.52 5.74 -1.51
N MET A 94 15.59 6.64 -1.25
CA MET A 94 14.16 6.36 -1.34
C MET A 94 13.43 7.43 -2.12
N VAL A 95 12.32 7.03 -2.72
CA VAL A 95 11.38 7.95 -3.37
C VAL A 95 10.11 8.01 -2.52
N ILE A 96 9.64 9.22 -2.24
CA ILE A 96 8.42 9.48 -1.49
C ILE A 96 7.51 10.38 -2.31
N TYR A 97 6.24 10.02 -2.43
CA TYR A 97 5.20 10.83 -3.06
C TYR A 97 3.83 10.41 -2.54
N GLY A 98 2.84 11.30 -2.60
CA GLY A 98 1.43 11.01 -2.40
C GLY A 98 0.64 11.40 -3.65
N ASP A 99 -0.66 11.13 -3.63
CA ASP A 99 -1.61 11.78 -4.54
C ASP A 99 -1.29 11.50 -6.02
N PHE A 100 -0.91 10.26 -6.33
CA PHE A 100 -0.39 9.92 -7.67
C PHE A 100 -1.51 9.97 -8.72
N GLY A 101 -2.57 9.18 -8.50
CA GLY A 101 -3.67 9.05 -9.43
C GLY A 101 -3.34 8.43 -10.79
N ALA A 102 -4.39 8.25 -11.60
CA ALA A 102 -4.30 7.62 -12.90
C ALA A 102 -4.57 8.61 -14.05
N GLY A 103 -4.23 8.21 -15.27
CA GLY A 103 -4.58 8.96 -16.48
C GLY A 103 -3.53 9.99 -16.89
N ASN A 104 -3.97 10.98 -17.68
CA ASN A 104 -3.05 11.92 -18.32
C ASN A 104 -2.34 12.87 -17.35
N GLU A 105 -2.99 13.21 -16.23
CA GLU A 105 -2.43 14.13 -15.23
C GLU A 105 -1.22 13.52 -14.51
N SER A 106 -1.18 12.19 -14.37
CA SER A 106 -0.08 11.49 -13.69
C SER A 106 1.02 10.98 -14.62
N LYS A 107 0.94 11.29 -15.93
CA LYS A 107 1.86 10.73 -16.95
C LYS A 107 3.33 11.05 -16.68
N ASP A 108 3.64 12.25 -16.17
CA ASP A 108 5.01 12.70 -15.96
C ASP A 108 5.61 12.03 -14.73
N THR A 109 4.82 11.91 -13.65
CA THR A 109 5.17 11.10 -12.46
C THR A 109 5.36 9.64 -12.84
N LEU A 110 4.47 9.07 -13.66
CA LEU A 110 4.59 7.70 -14.15
C LEU A 110 5.87 7.49 -14.96
N ALA A 111 6.19 8.41 -15.87
CA ALA A 111 7.41 8.34 -16.67
C ALA A 111 8.65 8.42 -15.77
N TYR A 112 8.65 9.31 -14.78
CA TYR A 112 9.75 9.44 -13.82
C TYR A 112 9.95 8.16 -13.00
N VAL A 113 8.87 7.64 -12.39
CA VAL A 113 8.97 6.49 -11.49
C VAL A 113 9.33 5.20 -12.25
N ASN A 114 8.82 5.00 -13.47
CA ASN A 114 9.20 3.85 -14.31
C ASN A 114 10.61 3.97 -14.92
N ALA A 115 11.26 5.13 -14.83
CA ALA A 115 12.65 5.33 -15.26
C ALA A 115 13.66 5.11 -14.12
N LEU A 116 13.21 4.86 -12.89
CA LEU A 116 14.09 4.61 -11.75
C LEU A 116 14.94 3.34 -11.97
N ASN A 117 16.21 3.42 -11.60
CA ASN A 117 17.08 2.25 -11.56
C ASN A 117 16.79 1.45 -10.27
N PRO A 118 16.27 0.20 -10.36
CA PRO A 118 15.93 -0.60 -9.18
C PRO A 118 17.15 -1.02 -8.35
N ASP A 119 18.37 -0.94 -8.90
CA ASP A 119 19.60 -1.22 -8.16
C ASP A 119 20.09 0.02 -7.36
N GLU A 120 19.52 1.20 -7.59
CA GLU A 120 19.89 2.46 -6.92
C GLU A 120 18.85 2.96 -5.92
N VAL A 121 17.61 2.49 -5.98
CA VAL A 121 16.51 2.90 -5.10
C VAL A 121 16.15 1.74 -4.16
N ASP A 122 16.25 1.98 -2.86
CA ASP A 122 16.03 0.98 -1.82
C ASP A 122 14.55 0.69 -1.59
N LEU A 123 13.71 1.73 -1.63
CA LEU A 123 12.26 1.59 -1.57
C LEU A 123 11.53 2.81 -2.15
N ILE A 124 10.27 2.58 -2.51
CA ILE A 124 9.30 3.63 -2.78
C ILE A 124 8.29 3.66 -1.63
N TYR A 125 7.99 4.85 -1.11
CA TYR A 125 6.98 5.06 -0.07
C TYR A 125 5.87 5.98 -0.59
N HIS A 126 4.72 5.40 -0.91
CA HIS A 126 3.56 6.11 -1.42
C HIS A 126 2.65 6.51 -0.27
N ILE A 127 2.57 7.82 0.00
CA ILE A 127 1.93 8.39 1.19
C ILE A 127 0.44 8.68 1.01
N GLY A 128 -0.33 7.67 0.56
CA GLY A 128 -1.78 7.74 0.39
C GLY A 128 -2.25 8.33 -0.94
N ASP A 129 -3.54 8.16 -1.22
CA ASP A 129 -4.23 8.63 -2.41
C ASP A 129 -3.63 8.08 -3.71
N ILE A 130 -3.82 6.77 -3.88
CA ILE A 130 -2.98 5.96 -4.75
C ILE A 130 -3.39 6.07 -6.21
N GLY A 131 -4.61 5.60 -6.50
CA GLY A 131 -5.10 5.45 -7.86
C GLY A 131 -6.28 6.34 -8.21
N TYR A 132 -6.89 7.01 -7.21
CA TYR A 132 -8.14 7.78 -7.35
C TYR A 132 -9.23 7.00 -8.10
N ALA A 133 -9.33 5.70 -7.81
CA ALA A 133 -10.30 4.83 -8.48
C ALA A 133 -11.76 5.19 -8.12
N ASP A 134 -11.94 5.78 -6.95
CA ASP A 134 -13.21 6.31 -6.44
C ASP A 134 -13.71 7.51 -7.25
N ASP A 135 -12.81 8.28 -7.85
CA ASP A 135 -13.08 9.42 -8.73
C ASP A 135 -13.24 9.05 -10.21
N ALA A 136 -13.19 7.76 -10.57
CA ALA A 136 -13.25 7.32 -11.96
C ALA A 136 -14.47 7.88 -12.73
N TRP A 137 -15.59 8.09 -12.04
CA TRP A 137 -16.83 8.62 -12.61
C TRP A 137 -16.75 10.10 -13.04
N LEU A 138 -15.77 10.86 -12.53
CA LEU A 138 -15.52 12.26 -12.91
C LEU A 138 -14.90 12.38 -14.32
N MET A 139 -14.41 11.28 -14.89
CA MET A 139 -13.81 11.27 -16.21
C MET A 139 -14.87 11.46 -17.31
N PRO A 140 -14.54 12.17 -18.42
CA PRO A 140 -15.49 12.40 -19.51
C PRO A 140 -16.14 11.11 -20.02
N GLY A 141 -17.47 11.07 -19.98
CA GLY A 141 -18.27 9.92 -20.44
C GLY A 141 -18.35 8.74 -19.45
N GLN A 142 -17.88 8.90 -18.21
CA GLN A 142 -17.87 7.82 -17.21
C GLN A 142 -18.92 7.97 -16.08
N LEU A 143 -19.64 9.09 -16.04
CA LEU A 143 -20.60 9.43 -14.98
C LEU A 143 -21.61 8.32 -14.64
N GLU A 144 -22.18 7.68 -15.68
CA GLU A 144 -23.23 6.65 -15.52
C GLU A 144 -22.66 5.23 -15.40
N GLY A 145 -21.34 5.04 -15.57
CA GLY A 145 -20.71 3.73 -15.58
C GLY A 145 -19.98 3.39 -14.28
N PHE A 146 -19.61 2.12 -14.15
CA PHE A 146 -18.79 1.63 -13.05
C PHE A 146 -17.38 1.33 -13.55
N PHE A 147 -16.43 2.22 -13.24
CA PHE A 147 -15.05 2.17 -13.74
C PHE A 147 -13.99 1.97 -12.66
N TYR A 148 -14.38 1.88 -11.38
CA TYR A 148 -13.49 1.78 -10.22
C TYR A 148 -12.39 0.71 -10.40
N GLU A 149 -12.79 -0.53 -10.67
CA GLU A 149 -11.85 -1.65 -10.87
C GLU A 149 -10.95 -1.45 -12.10
N LYS A 150 -11.50 -0.88 -13.18
CA LYS A 150 -10.74 -0.61 -14.41
C LYS A 150 -9.64 0.42 -14.16
N VAL A 151 -9.94 1.50 -13.44
CA VAL A 151 -8.97 2.56 -13.11
C VAL A 151 -7.90 2.02 -12.18
N TYR A 152 -8.28 1.33 -11.10
CA TYR A 152 -7.32 0.76 -10.16
C TYR A 152 -6.40 -0.26 -10.84
N ASN A 153 -6.96 -1.15 -11.66
CA ASN A 153 -6.18 -2.13 -12.42
C ASN A 153 -5.26 -1.45 -13.44
N GLY A 154 -5.74 -0.41 -14.13
CA GLY A 154 -4.94 0.38 -15.06
C GLY A 154 -3.73 1.00 -14.37
N TRP A 155 -3.93 1.61 -13.20
CA TRP A 155 -2.85 2.19 -12.40
C TRP A 155 -1.84 1.13 -11.93
N MET A 156 -2.31 0.00 -11.40
CA MET A 156 -1.42 -1.08 -10.97
C MET A 156 -0.62 -1.67 -12.13
N ASN A 157 -1.24 -1.85 -13.29
CA ASN A 157 -0.55 -2.30 -14.50
C ASN A 157 0.50 -1.29 -14.97
N SER A 158 0.22 0.01 -14.89
CA SER A 158 1.21 1.03 -15.26
C SER A 158 2.40 1.08 -14.29
N MET A 159 2.20 0.67 -13.03
CA MET A 159 3.22 0.61 -11.99
C MET A 159 3.91 -0.76 -11.90
N ALA A 160 3.45 -1.79 -12.61
CA ALA A 160 4.03 -3.13 -12.57
C ALA A 160 5.54 -3.17 -12.88
N PRO A 161 6.10 -2.39 -13.84
CA PRO A 161 7.53 -2.40 -14.11
C PRO A 161 8.38 -2.03 -12.88
N VAL A 162 7.95 -1.03 -12.12
CA VAL A 162 8.65 -0.57 -10.92
C VAL A 162 8.32 -1.42 -9.70
N MET A 163 7.04 -1.77 -9.47
CA MET A 163 6.60 -2.57 -8.32
C MET A 163 7.09 -4.01 -8.38
N GLY A 164 7.38 -4.54 -9.57
CA GLY A 164 8.03 -5.83 -9.75
C GLY A 164 9.51 -5.83 -9.36
N SER A 165 10.12 -4.66 -9.14
CA SER A 165 11.57 -4.56 -8.95
C SER A 165 12.03 -3.81 -7.70
N ILE A 166 11.24 -2.85 -7.23
CA ILE A 166 11.54 -2.02 -6.07
C ILE A 166 10.49 -2.27 -4.99
N PRO A 167 10.87 -2.53 -3.72
CA PRO A 167 9.93 -2.62 -2.61
C PRO A 167 9.05 -1.36 -2.55
N TYR A 168 7.72 -1.57 -2.60
CA TYR A 168 6.74 -0.50 -2.68
C TYR A 168 5.85 -0.51 -1.43
N MET A 169 6.05 0.49 -0.58
CA MET A 169 5.34 0.65 0.69
C MET A 169 4.22 1.67 0.52
N VAL A 170 3.05 1.42 1.09
CA VAL A 170 1.87 2.30 0.99
C VAL A 170 1.32 2.59 2.37
N LEU A 171 0.97 3.84 2.65
CA LEU A 171 0.02 4.17 3.72
C LEU A 171 -1.30 4.62 3.11
N VAL A 172 -2.34 4.66 3.94
CA VAL A 172 -3.71 4.90 3.51
C VAL A 172 -4.03 6.39 3.38
N GLY A 173 -4.65 6.80 2.28
CA GLY A 173 -5.26 8.13 2.11
C GLY A 173 -6.79 8.07 2.12
N ASN A 174 -7.45 9.21 1.92
CA ASN A 174 -8.92 9.25 1.93
C ASN A 174 -9.53 8.63 0.67
N HIS A 175 -8.85 8.66 -0.47
CA HIS A 175 -9.36 8.07 -1.71
C HIS A 175 -9.32 6.52 -1.70
N GLU A 176 -8.64 5.92 -0.72
CA GLU A 176 -8.69 4.47 -0.49
C GLU A 176 -9.91 4.01 0.33
N ALA A 177 -10.66 4.95 0.93
CA ALA A 177 -11.79 4.67 1.84
C ALA A 177 -12.86 3.76 1.22
N GLY A 178 -13.17 3.97 -0.05
CA GLY A 178 -14.08 3.13 -0.81
C GLY A 178 -14.61 3.81 -2.06
N CYS A 179 -15.64 3.24 -2.67
CA CYS A 179 -16.26 3.78 -3.86
C CYS A 179 -17.39 4.75 -3.53
N HIS A 180 -17.36 5.96 -4.10
CA HIS A 180 -18.43 6.96 -4.00
C HIS A 180 -19.08 7.34 -5.34
N SER A 181 -18.78 6.61 -6.42
CA SER A 181 -19.44 6.82 -7.71
C SER A 181 -20.97 6.64 -7.64
N PRO A 182 -21.77 7.29 -8.52
CA PRO A 182 -23.21 7.08 -8.60
C PRO A 182 -23.60 5.60 -8.75
N ALA A 183 -22.85 4.85 -9.56
CA ALA A 183 -23.08 3.42 -9.76
C ALA A 183 -22.86 2.57 -8.49
N CYS A 184 -22.03 3.05 -7.55
CA CYS A 184 -21.89 2.46 -6.22
C CYS A 184 -23.07 2.86 -5.34
N ALA A 185 -23.43 4.15 -5.28
CA ALA A 185 -24.55 4.64 -4.49
C ALA A 185 -25.89 3.94 -4.79
N GLU A 186 -26.11 3.53 -6.04
CA GLU A 186 -27.31 2.79 -6.47
C GLU A 186 -27.25 1.27 -6.22
N SER A 187 -26.13 0.75 -5.72
CA SER A 187 -25.91 -0.69 -5.52
C SER A 187 -25.35 -0.99 -4.13
N ALA A 188 -26.22 -1.47 -3.24
CA ALA A 188 -25.82 -1.92 -1.91
C ALA A 188 -24.72 -3.00 -1.96
N TYR A 189 -24.69 -3.84 -3.00
CA TYR A 189 -23.63 -4.83 -3.19
C TYR A 189 -22.27 -4.15 -3.42
N LYS A 190 -22.18 -3.21 -4.37
CA LYS A 190 -20.94 -2.47 -4.66
C LYS A 190 -20.48 -1.65 -3.44
N MET A 191 -21.39 -0.91 -2.81
CA MET A 191 -21.07 -0.14 -1.59
C MET A 191 -20.46 -1.04 -0.51
N ASN A 192 -21.10 -2.16 -0.20
CA ASN A 192 -20.63 -3.05 0.85
C ASN A 192 -19.31 -3.74 0.49
N ALA A 193 -19.08 -4.06 -0.78
CA ALA A 193 -17.86 -4.71 -1.27
C ALA A 193 -16.65 -3.76 -1.30
N LEU A 194 -16.87 -2.46 -1.49
CA LEU A 194 -15.81 -1.48 -1.76
C LEU A 194 -15.54 -0.52 -0.60
N ARG A 195 -16.39 -0.47 0.43
CA ARG A 195 -16.23 0.43 1.58
C ARG A 195 -15.10 0.01 2.53
N ASN A 196 -14.80 0.90 3.47
CA ASN A 196 -13.90 0.68 4.61
C ASN A 196 -12.54 0.09 4.21
N TYR A 197 -11.92 0.68 3.17
CA TYR A 197 -10.60 0.31 2.67
C TYR A 197 -10.49 -1.12 2.14
N THR A 198 -11.59 -1.78 1.80
CA THR A 198 -11.59 -3.20 1.40
C THR A 198 -10.75 -3.46 0.15
N ALA A 199 -10.88 -2.62 -0.87
CA ALA A 199 -10.09 -2.73 -2.10
C ALA A 199 -8.59 -2.52 -1.83
N TYR A 200 -8.23 -1.45 -1.11
CA TYR A 200 -6.85 -1.16 -0.70
C TYR A 200 -6.22 -2.30 0.12
N ASN A 201 -6.95 -2.81 1.11
CA ASN A 201 -6.48 -3.89 1.99
C ASN A 201 -6.33 -5.24 1.30
N SER A 202 -7.06 -5.45 0.20
CA SER A 202 -6.98 -6.68 -0.61
C SER A 202 -5.93 -6.59 -1.71
N ARG A 203 -5.60 -5.38 -2.17
CA ARG A 203 -4.66 -5.13 -3.27
C ARG A 203 -3.20 -5.09 -2.81
N PHE A 204 -2.96 -4.53 -1.65
CA PHE A 204 -1.61 -4.41 -1.07
C PHE A 204 -1.42 -5.36 0.11
N LYS A 205 -0.17 -5.57 0.51
CA LYS A 205 0.16 -6.35 1.70
C LYS A 205 1.34 -5.76 2.45
N MET A 206 1.04 -5.07 3.53
CA MET A 206 2.00 -4.45 4.44
C MET A 206 2.27 -5.36 5.66
N PRO A 207 3.41 -5.20 6.36
CA PRO A 207 3.85 -6.07 7.46
C PRO A 207 3.13 -5.78 8.80
N SER A 208 1.82 -5.54 8.74
CA SER A 208 1.04 -5.08 9.90
C SER A 208 0.90 -6.17 10.94
N LYS A 209 0.63 -7.42 10.53
CA LYS A 209 0.50 -8.55 11.47
C LYS A 209 1.80 -8.78 12.26
N GLU A 210 2.94 -8.65 11.59
CA GLU A 210 4.28 -8.83 12.14
C GLU A 210 4.65 -7.74 13.15
N THR A 211 4.05 -6.54 13.01
CA THR A 211 4.33 -5.38 13.86
C THR A 211 3.19 -5.05 14.84
N GLY A 212 2.17 -5.91 14.90
CA GLY A 212 0.99 -5.70 15.75
C GLY A 212 0.05 -4.60 15.27
N GLY A 213 0.26 -4.10 14.04
CA GLY A 213 -0.64 -3.18 13.36
C GLY A 213 -1.83 -3.89 12.73
N THR A 214 -2.63 -3.15 11.97
CA THR A 214 -3.90 -3.63 11.40
C THR A 214 -3.96 -3.43 9.88
N PHE A 215 -4.45 -4.45 9.16
CA PHE A 215 -4.61 -4.51 7.70
C PHE A 215 -3.43 -3.89 6.91
N ASN A 216 -3.65 -2.88 6.07
CA ASN A 216 -2.60 -2.02 5.50
C ASN A 216 -2.75 -0.57 6.02
N VAL A 217 -3.50 -0.36 7.11
CA VAL A 217 -3.91 0.97 7.58
C VAL A 217 -2.92 1.59 8.58
N TRP A 218 -2.27 0.77 9.42
CA TRP A 218 -1.11 1.19 10.20
C TRP A 218 -0.20 0.00 10.49
N TYR A 219 1.09 0.25 10.39
CA TYR A 219 2.14 -0.76 10.52
C TYR A 219 3.52 -0.10 10.59
N SER A 220 4.53 -0.85 11.01
CA SER A 220 5.92 -0.40 10.96
C SER A 220 6.81 -1.38 10.22
N PHE A 221 8.02 -0.96 9.87
CA PHE A 221 9.06 -1.82 9.31
C PHE A 221 10.44 -1.19 9.46
N GLU A 222 11.47 -2.04 9.46
CA GLU A 222 12.86 -1.61 9.45
C GLU A 222 13.48 -1.86 8.07
N HIS A 223 14.23 -0.90 7.55
CA HIS A 223 15.07 -1.10 6.36
C HIS A 223 16.43 -0.43 6.56
N GLY A 224 17.45 -1.24 6.87
CA GLY A 224 18.74 -0.70 7.27
C GLY A 224 18.64 0.04 8.62
N PRO A 225 19.29 1.21 8.77
CA PRO A 225 19.31 1.96 10.03
C PRO A 225 18.07 2.87 10.23
N ILE A 226 16.94 2.52 9.60
CA ILE A 226 15.74 3.34 9.56
C ILE A 226 14.53 2.52 10.02
N HIS A 227 13.80 3.03 11.01
CA HIS A 227 12.49 2.56 11.42
C HIS A 227 11.42 3.43 10.76
N PHE A 228 10.48 2.80 10.05
CA PHE A 228 9.35 3.47 9.41
C PHE A 228 8.07 3.11 10.15
N THR A 229 7.22 4.09 10.37
CA THR A 229 5.89 3.93 10.97
C THR A 229 4.85 4.57 10.05
N SER A 230 3.99 3.76 9.45
CA SER A 230 2.84 4.21 8.66
C SER A 230 1.61 4.28 9.54
N LEU A 231 0.88 5.41 9.48
CA LEU A 231 -0.34 5.65 10.22
C LEU A 231 -1.50 6.00 9.27
N SER A 232 -2.72 5.88 9.79
CA SER A 232 -3.96 6.36 9.19
C SER A 232 -4.30 7.72 9.78
N SER A 233 -4.27 8.77 8.95
CA SER A 233 -4.86 10.07 9.27
C SER A 233 -6.38 10.10 9.12
N GLU A 234 -6.99 8.98 8.71
CA GLU A 234 -8.39 8.93 8.32
C GLU A 234 -9.29 8.22 9.34
N THR A 235 -8.72 7.44 10.27
CA THR A 235 -9.50 6.59 11.18
C THR A 235 -8.83 6.31 12.52
N ASP A 236 -9.65 5.87 13.47
CA ASP A 236 -9.33 5.34 14.79
C ASP A 236 -8.65 6.37 15.73
N TYR A 237 -9.11 7.63 15.69
CA TYR A 237 -8.77 8.67 16.67
C TYR A 237 -9.92 9.67 16.89
N ILE A 238 -9.84 10.48 17.96
CA ILE A 238 -10.86 11.49 18.26
C ILE A 238 -10.76 12.64 17.25
N GLY A 239 -11.87 12.93 16.56
CA GLY A 239 -11.91 14.00 15.56
C GLY A 239 -11.48 13.58 14.16
N GLU A 240 -11.40 12.26 13.91
CA GLU A 240 -11.21 11.70 12.56
C GLU A 240 -12.24 12.25 11.55
N PRO A 241 -11.88 12.38 10.26
CA PRO A 241 -12.80 12.82 9.22
C PRO A 241 -14.05 11.93 9.14
N SER A 242 -15.22 12.55 8.99
CA SER A 242 -16.42 11.81 8.61
C SER A 242 -16.32 11.41 7.14
N ASN A 243 -16.66 10.16 6.81
CA ASN A 243 -16.83 9.78 5.41
C ASN A 243 -18.30 9.99 5.02
N GLU A 244 -18.59 11.13 4.39
CA GLU A 244 -19.94 11.49 3.92
C GLU A 244 -20.51 10.48 2.91
N TYR A 245 -19.64 9.68 2.28
CA TYR A 245 -20.01 8.69 1.29
C TYR A 245 -20.12 7.26 1.86
N ALA A 246 -19.89 7.05 3.16
CA ALA A 246 -20.10 5.76 3.80
C ALA A 246 -21.51 5.64 4.41
N ASP A 247 -22.04 4.42 4.50
CA ASP A 247 -23.26 4.10 5.26
C ASP A 247 -23.02 2.89 6.21
N PRO A 248 -23.02 3.09 7.55
CA PRO A 248 -23.06 4.39 8.24
C PRO A 248 -21.81 5.23 7.89
N PRO A 249 -21.85 6.57 8.03
CA PRO A 249 -20.83 7.51 7.53
C PRO A 249 -19.54 7.51 8.37
N ARG A 250 -18.90 6.34 8.49
CA ARG A 250 -17.69 6.13 9.26
C ARG A 250 -16.90 4.94 8.74
N ASN A 251 -15.69 5.20 8.24
CA ASN A 251 -14.67 4.16 8.06
C ASN A 251 -13.92 3.97 9.39
N GLY A 252 -13.12 2.91 9.50
CA GLY A 252 -12.33 2.60 10.69
C GLY A 252 -12.92 1.48 11.52
N ASN A 253 -12.79 1.62 12.84
CA ASN A 253 -13.06 0.58 13.83
C ASN A 253 -12.14 -0.64 13.63
N PHE A 254 -10.86 -0.34 13.39
CA PHE A 254 -9.81 -1.30 13.12
C PHE A 254 -8.99 -1.64 14.38
N GLY A 255 -9.10 -0.84 15.43
CA GLY A 255 -8.42 -1.07 16.70
C GLY A 255 -7.95 0.22 17.34
N ASP A 256 -6.98 0.11 18.26
CA ASP A 256 -6.41 1.24 18.97
C ASP A 256 -5.08 1.65 18.33
N GLN A 257 -5.17 2.51 17.31
CA GLN A 257 -3.99 3.02 16.60
C GLN A 257 -3.08 3.84 17.52
N LEU A 258 -3.64 4.65 18.42
CA LEU A 258 -2.86 5.55 19.29
C LEU A 258 -2.01 4.75 20.29
N ALA A 259 -2.59 3.74 20.94
CA ALA A 259 -1.83 2.85 21.80
C ALA A 259 -0.79 2.03 21.01
N TRP A 260 -1.12 1.64 19.77
CA TRP A 260 -0.19 0.93 18.90
C TRP A 260 1.04 1.78 18.54
N VAL A 261 0.84 3.02 18.07
CA VAL A 261 1.95 3.89 17.63
C VAL A 261 2.85 4.27 18.80
N GLU A 262 2.27 4.59 19.96
CA GLU A 262 3.07 4.89 21.16
C GLU A 262 3.96 3.69 21.54
N ALA A 263 3.41 2.47 21.46
CA ALA A 263 4.17 1.25 21.72
C ALA A 263 5.23 0.95 20.64
N ASP A 264 4.95 1.25 19.37
CA ASP A 264 5.89 1.09 18.26
C ASP A 264 7.07 2.06 18.39
N LEU A 265 6.81 3.34 18.61
CA LEU A 265 7.83 4.38 18.77
C LEU A 265 8.70 4.14 20.00
N LYS A 266 8.13 3.70 21.13
CA LYS A 266 8.91 3.29 22.31
C LYS A 266 9.86 2.12 22.02
N LYS A 267 9.44 1.15 21.17
CA LYS A 267 10.32 0.04 20.77
C LYS A 267 11.45 0.52 19.86
N ALA A 268 11.17 1.44 18.94
CA ALA A 268 12.18 2.06 18.09
C ALA A 268 13.17 2.90 18.92
N ASP A 269 12.68 3.68 19.88
CA ASP A 269 13.50 4.47 20.80
C ASP A 269 14.41 3.61 21.68
N ALA A 270 13.91 2.48 22.18
CA ALA A 270 14.74 1.52 22.91
C ALA A 270 15.87 0.90 22.06
N LYS A 271 15.80 1.01 20.72
CA LYS A 271 16.76 0.45 19.76
C LYS A 271 17.43 1.50 18.89
N ARG A 272 17.49 2.77 19.32
CA ARG A 272 18.08 3.89 18.54
C ARG A 272 19.49 3.65 18.02
N ALA A 273 20.28 2.80 18.69
CA ALA A 273 21.60 2.40 18.21
C ALA A 273 21.55 1.61 16.89
N ASN A 274 20.46 0.87 16.63
CA ASN A 274 20.23 0.10 15.41
C ASN A 274 19.40 0.88 14.39
N VAL A 275 18.45 1.69 14.85
CA VAL A 275 17.57 2.52 14.01
C VAL A 275 17.72 4.00 14.38
N PRO A 276 18.87 4.63 14.07
CA PRO A 276 19.11 6.05 14.34
C PRO A 276 18.23 7.00 13.52
N TRP A 277 17.45 6.51 12.56
CA TRP A 277 16.41 7.28 11.87
C TRP A 277 15.04 6.69 12.17
N ILE A 278 14.08 7.54 12.52
CA ILE A 278 12.66 7.20 12.67
C ILE A 278 11.89 8.10 11.70
N ILE A 279 11.10 7.50 10.81
CA ILE A 279 10.26 8.21 9.83
C ILE A 279 8.81 7.81 10.08
N VAL A 280 7.97 8.80 10.39
CA VAL A 280 6.53 8.59 10.58
C VAL A 280 5.80 9.16 9.38
N GLY A 281 4.93 8.36 8.76
CA GLY A 281 4.12 8.73 7.61
C GLY A 281 2.64 8.84 7.97
N LEU A 282 2.02 9.93 7.52
CA LEU A 282 0.58 10.20 7.52
C LEU A 282 0.23 10.79 6.15
N HIS A 283 -0.98 10.55 5.67
CA HIS A 283 -1.44 11.12 4.40
C HIS A 283 -1.83 12.59 4.58
N ARG A 284 -2.81 12.87 5.46
CA ARG A 284 -3.13 14.26 5.80
C ARG A 284 -2.05 14.85 6.70
N PRO A 285 -1.58 16.07 6.38
CA PRO A 285 -0.51 16.70 7.14
C PRO A 285 -1.01 17.20 8.51
N LEU A 286 -0.14 17.12 9.52
CA LEU A 286 -0.33 17.86 10.78
C LEU A 286 -0.23 19.36 10.52
N TYR A 287 0.72 19.75 9.67
CA TYR A 287 1.05 21.13 9.36
C TYR A 287 1.09 21.36 7.86
N ASP A 288 0.26 22.28 7.38
CA ASP A 288 0.29 22.76 6.00
C ASP A 288 -0.13 24.24 5.89
N ILE A 289 0.05 24.84 4.72
CA ILE A 289 -0.18 26.27 4.51
C ILE A 289 -1.65 26.70 4.50
N TYR A 290 -2.59 25.77 4.30
CA TYR A 290 -4.02 26.02 4.22
C TYR A 290 -4.73 25.71 5.54
N GLY A 291 -4.38 24.61 6.18
CA GLY A 291 -4.93 24.15 7.46
C GLY A 291 -4.27 24.77 8.68
N CYS A 292 -3.20 25.55 8.52
CA CYS A 292 -2.49 26.20 9.63
C CYS A 292 -2.30 27.71 9.43
N PRO A 293 -3.37 28.53 9.39
CA PRO A 293 -3.22 29.98 9.29
C PRO A 293 -2.37 30.51 10.45
N ASN A 294 -1.35 31.29 10.12
CA ASN A 294 -0.34 31.79 11.08
C ASN A 294 0.45 30.69 11.83
N GLY A 295 0.53 29.47 11.26
CA GLY A 295 1.28 28.35 11.84
C GLY A 295 0.56 27.61 12.96
N VAL A 296 -0.75 27.83 13.13
CA VAL A 296 -1.57 27.14 14.14
C VAL A 296 -2.56 26.21 13.43
N PRO A 297 -2.50 24.89 13.64
CA PRO A 297 -3.46 23.96 13.06
C PRO A 297 -4.92 24.29 13.43
N GLU A 298 -5.79 24.24 12.43
CA GLU A 298 -7.24 24.39 12.56
C GLU A 298 -7.96 23.18 11.94
N GLY A 299 -9.25 23.00 12.25
CA GLY A 299 -10.09 21.94 11.64
C GLY A 299 -9.50 20.54 11.75
N HIS A 300 -9.37 19.84 10.62
CA HIS A 300 -8.81 18.49 10.57
C HIS A 300 -7.35 18.42 11.02
N ASN A 301 -6.53 19.40 10.68
CA ASN A 301 -5.12 19.45 11.09
C ASN A 301 -5.00 19.52 12.61
N ALA A 302 -5.86 20.32 13.28
CA ALA A 302 -5.89 20.40 14.74
C ALA A 302 -6.27 19.06 15.41
N ASN A 303 -7.20 18.31 14.81
CA ASN A 303 -7.59 17.00 15.33
C ASN A 303 -6.46 15.97 15.17
N ILE A 304 -5.76 15.96 14.03
CA ILE A 304 -4.61 15.08 13.81
C ILE A 304 -3.47 15.47 14.75
N GLN A 305 -3.16 16.75 14.88
CA GLN A 305 -2.14 17.24 15.81
C GLN A 305 -2.45 16.78 17.25
N ALA A 306 -3.68 17.03 17.72
CA ALA A 306 -4.10 16.64 19.06
C ALA A 306 -4.07 15.13 19.31
N ALA A 307 -4.22 14.32 18.26
CA ALA A 307 -4.18 12.86 18.36
C ALA A 307 -2.75 12.29 18.39
N PHE A 308 -1.83 12.86 17.61
CA PHE A 308 -0.55 12.20 17.32
C PHE A 308 0.70 12.96 17.79
N GLU A 309 0.66 14.28 17.99
CA GLU A 309 1.89 15.06 18.22
C GLU A 309 2.59 14.78 19.55
N ASP A 310 1.82 14.51 20.61
CA ASP A 310 2.35 14.29 21.96
C ASP A 310 2.83 12.83 22.21
N LEU A 311 2.65 11.92 21.25
CA LEU A 311 2.98 10.48 21.37
C LEU A 311 4.46 10.19 21.04
#